data_AF-A0A7J2JRZ7-F1
#
_entry.id   AF-A0A7J2JRZ7-F1
#
_cell.length_a   1.000
_cell.length_b   1.000
_cell.length_c   1.000
_cell.angle_alpha   90.00
_cell.angle_beta   90.00
_cell.angle_gamma   90.00
#
_symmetry.space_group_name_H-M   'P 1'
#
loop_
_entity.id
_entity.type
_entity.pdbx_description
1 polymer ?
#
loop_
_entity_poly.entity_id
_entity_poly.type
_entity_poly.pdbx_seq_one_letter_code
_entity_poly.pdbx_strand_id
1 'polypeptide(L)'
;GHPWEFSGTLGEVLELDVSDLRLRAILVATSNALVRALGLADRTVHCRDEDPWRCAERLAEWVSGLGVERVSLIGYQPAMARSLARALGGARLRITDMSPRNVGKMVEGVEVEPHSSDGEAVRWADLALVTSSVVANGTLDDLISAPSEKIVLYGVTGASAEALLGFKRWCPLGR
;
A
#
# COMPACT_ATOMS: atom_id res chain seq x y z
N GLY A 1 7.18 -2.48 15.41
CA GLY A 1 7.32 -3.92 15.66
C GLY A 1 8.78 -4.27 15.71
N HIS A 2 9.15 -5.33 16.42
CA HIS A 2 10.50 -5.91 16.32
C HIS A 2 10.53 -6.84 15.10
N PRO A 3 11.65 -6.93 14.36
CA PRO A 3 11.81 -7.93 13.32
C PRO A 3 11.73 -9.33 13.92
N TRP A 4 11.08 -10.25 13.21
CA TRP A 4 10.95 -11.66 13.59
C TRP A 4 11.73 -12.51 12.61
N GLU A 5 12.45 -13.49 13.12
CA GLU A 5 13.20 -14.45 12.31
C GLU A 5 12.41 -15.75 12.21
N PHE A 6 12.44 -16.35 11.02
CA PHE A 6 11.88 -17.67 10.74
C PHE A 6 12.88 -18.44 9.88
N SER A 7 13.04 -19.73 10.17
CA SER A 7 13.84 -20.66 9.38
C SER A 7 13.04 -21.95 9.21
N GLY A 8 12.88 -22.38 7.97
CA GLY A 8 12.06 -23.53 7.61
C GLY A 8 11.96 -23.73 6.10
N THR A 9 11.15 -24.70 5.68
CA THR A 9 10.89 -25.00 4.28
C THR A 9 9.70 -24.20 3.74
N LEU A 10 9.58 -24.11 2.41
CA LEU A 10 8.39 -23.53 1.78
C LEU A 10 7.11 -24.30 2.14
N GLY A 11 7.20 -25.62 2.33
CA GLY A 11 6.06 -26.44 2.78
C GLY A 11 5.58 -26.03 4.16
N GLU A 12 6.49 -25.83 5.11
CA GLU A 12 6.15 -25.37 6.47
C GLU A 12 5.53 -23.96 6.45
N VAL A 13 5.98 -23.09 5.54
CA VAL A 13 5.40 -21.74 5.38
C VAL A 13 3.95 -21.81 4.88
N LEU A 14 3.61 -22.76 4.02
CA LEU A 14 2.24 -22.94 3.51
C LEU A 14 1.27 -23.46 4.58
N GLU A 15 1.78 -24.14 5.60
CA GLU A 15 0.99 -24.67 6.73
C GLU A 15 0.84 -23.67 7.90
N LEU A 16 1.36 -22.45 7.76
CA LEU A 16 1.26 -21.43 8.81
C LEU A 16 -0.18 -20.97 9.02
N ASP A 17 -0.57 -20.82 10.29
CA ASP A 17 -1.86 -20.21 10.65
C ASP A 17 -1.84 -18.69 10.41
N VAL A 18 -2.38 -18.28 9.26
CA VAL A 18 -2.46 -16.87 8.84
C VAL A 18 -3.45 -16.02 9.64
N SER A 19 -4.17 -16.61 10.62
CA SER A 19 -4.92 -15.83 11.60
C SER A 19 -3.99 -15.13 12.61
N ASP A 20 -2.78 -15.65 12.85
CA ASP A 20 -1.73 -14.92 13.56
C ASP A 20 -1.03 -13.96 12.59
N LEU A 21 -1.15 -12.65 12.87
CA LEU A 21 -0.55 -11.58 12.06
C LEU A 21 0.96 -11.72 11.88
N ARG A 22 1.67 -12.32 12.84
CA ARG A 22 3.13 -12.56 12.73
C ARG A 22 3.42 -13.64 11.71
N LEU A 23 2.66 -14.75 11.75
CA LEU A 23 2.82 -15.86 10.82
C LEU A 23 2.37 -15.46 9.41
N ARG A 24 1.29 -14.66 9.30
CA ARG A 24 0.90 -14.01 8.04
C ARG A 24 2.03 -13.15 7.47
N ALA A 25 2.69 -12.34 8.30
CA ALA A 25 3.83 -11.54 7.84
C ALA A 25 4.99 -12.40 7.33
N ILE A 26 5.27 -13.55 7.95
CA ILE A 26 6.27 -14.52 7.48
C ILE A 26 5.86 -15.10 6.12
N LEU A 27 4.60 -15.52 5.95
CA LEU A 27 4.09 -16.02 4.67
C LEU A 27 4.24 -14.97 3.57
N VAL A 28 3.86 -13.72 3.84
CA VAL A 28 3.95 -12.63 2.86
C VAL A 28 5.41 -12.29 2.52
N ALA A 29 6.30 -12.22 3.52
CA ALA A 29 7.72 -11.98 3.30
C ALA A 29 8.37 -13.10 2.47
N THR A 30 8.06 -14.36 2.79
CA THR A 30 8.54 -15.53 2.04
C THR A 30 8.01 -15.52 0.61
N SER A 31 6.72 -15.20 0.42
CA SER A 31 6.10 -15.09 -0.90
C SER A 31 6.77 -14.00 -1.75
N ASN A 32 7.05 -12.84 -1.16
CA ASN A 32 7.78 -11.75 -1.84
C ASN A 32 9.19 -12.16 -2.25
N ALA A 33 9.90 -12.89 -1.38
CA ALA A 33 11.22 -13.43 -1.70
C ALA A 33 11.16 -14.47 -2.83
N LEU A 34 10.15 -15.35 -2.81
CA LEU A 34 9.94 -16.38 -3.82
C LEU A 34 9.66 -15.78 -5.21
N VAL A 35 8.69 -14.86 -5.31
CA VAL A 35 8.35 -14.25 -6.62
C VAL A 35 9.52 -13.46 -7.19
N ARG A 36 10.37 -12.86 -6.34
CA ARG A 36 11.63 -12.25 -6.78
C ARG A 36 12.62 -13.28 -7.30
N ALA A 37 12.85 -14.36 -6.55
CA ALA A 37 13.77 -15.42 -6.95
C ALA A 37 13.36 -16.08 -8.29
N LEU A 38 12.05 -16.13 -8.56
CA LEU A 38 11.48 -16.63 -9.82
C LEU A 38 11.47 -15.58 -10.95
N GLY A 39 11.86 -14.33 -10.69
CA GLY A 39 11.82 -13.25 -11.68
C GLY A 39 10.42 -12.75 -12.05
N LEU A 40 9.41 -13.06 -11.23
CA LEU A 40 8.01 -12.67 -11.45
C LEU A 40 7.71 -11.26 -10.91
N ALA A 41 8.50 -10.78 -9.94
CA ALA A 41 8.43 -9.42 -9.44
C ALA A 41 9.83 -8.88 -9.12
N ASP A 42 9.98 -7.57 -9.19
CA ASP A 42 11.18 -6.83 -8.79
C ASP A 42 10.88 -5.88 -7.62
N ARG A 43 11.88 -5.10 -7.19
CA ARG A 43 11.68 -3.96 -6.27
C ARG A 43 10.99 -4.39 -4.97
N THR A 44 11.50 -5.45 -4.34
CA THR A 44 10.99 -6.03 -3.09
C THR A 44 11.76 -5.56 -1.86
N VAL A 45 12.82 -4.78 -2.04
CA VAL A 45 13.59 -4.15 -0.96
C VAL A 45 13.25 -2.66 -0.92
N HIS A 46 13.06 -2.11 0.28
CA HIS A 46 12.66 -0.72 0.44
C HIS A 46 13.69 0.27 -0.15
N CYS A 47 13.17 1.34 -0.72
CA CYS A 47 13.92 2.53 -1.10
C CYS A 47 14.56 3.19 0.15
N ARG A 48 15.58 4.04 -0.04
CA ARG A 48 16.34 4.64 1.07
C ARG A 48 16.47 6.15 0.93
N ASP A 49 16.87 6.80 2.01
CA ASP A 49 17.25 8.21 2.03
C ASP A 49 16.15 9.14 1.46
N GLU A 50 16.43 9.85 0.38
CA GLU A 50 15.52 10.81 -0.25
C GLU A 50 14.51 10.16 -1.21
N ASP A 51 14.65 8.86 -1.51
CA ASP A 51 13.78 8.16 -2.45
C ASP A 51 12.28 8.23 -2.10
N PRO A 52 11.84 8.20 -0.83
CA PRO A 52 10.41 8.35 -0.52
C PRO A 52 9.80 9.65 -1.04
N TRP A 53 10.56 10.75 -1.05
CA TRP A 53 10.09 12.04 -1.58
C TRP A 53 10.00 12.02 -3.11
N ARG A 54 11.05 11.51 -3.77
CA ARG A 54 11.05 11.33 -5.24
C ARG A 54 9.96 10.35 -5.71
N CYS A 55 9.69 9.32 -4.91
CA CYS A 55 8.60 8.36 -5.15
C CYS A 55 7.24 9.06 -5.09
N ALA A 56 7.05 9.94 -4.12
CA ALA A 56 5.82 10.71 -3.94
C ALA A 56 5.59 11.75 -5.05
N GLU A 57 6.63 12.44 -5.50
CA GLU A 57 6.55 13.37 -6.64
C GLU A 57 6.12 12.64 -7.92
N ARG A 58 6.80 11.53 -8.25
CA ARG A 58 6.45 10.68 -9.39
C ARG A 58 5.03 10.14 -9.32
N LEU A 59 4.56 9.82 -8.10
CA LEU A 59 3.20 9.34 -7.89
C LEU A 59 2.19 10.44 -8.22
N ALA A 60 2.42 11.66 -7.72
CA ALA A 60 1.55 12.80 -8.00
C ALA A 60 1.52 13.17 -9.49
N GLU A 61 2.67 13.13 -10.17
CA GLU A 61 2.77 13.33 -11.63
C GLU A 61 1.98 12.27 -12.40
N TRP A 62 2.20 10.99 -12.06
CA TRP A 62 1.50 9.88 -12.70
C TRP A 62 -0.01 10.00 -12.52
N VAL A 63 -0.49 10.23 -11.29
CA VAL A 63 -1.92 10.39 -10.98
C VAL A 63 -2.53 11.58 -11.74
N SER A 64 -1.83 12.72 -11.81
CA SER A 64 -2.28 13.89 -12.55
C SER A 64 -2.45 13.61 -14.04
N GLY A 65 -1.59 12.75 -14.61
CA GLY A 65 -1.66 12.32 -16.01
C GLY A 65 -2.81 11.37 -16.33
N LEU A 66 -3.46 10.74 -15.34
CA LEU A 66 -4.56 9.79 -15.55
C LEU A 66 -5.90 10.48 -15.82
N GLY A 67 -6.05 11.76 -15.48
CA GLY A 67 -7.33 12.46 -15.59
C GLY A 67 -8.42 11.99 -14.62
N VAL A 68 -8.04 11.31 -13.53
CA VAL A 68 -8.97 10.85 -12.48
C VAL A 68 -9.39 12.01 -11.58
N GLU A 69 -10.68 12.10 -11.24
CA GLU A 69 -11.21 13.20 -10.42
C GLU A 69 -10.97 12.96 -8.93
N ARG A 70 -11.21 11.73 -8.44
CA ARG A 70 -11.21 11.39 -7.03
C ARG A 70 -10.17 10.32 -6.71
N VAL A 71 -9.31 10.61 -5.74
CA VAL A 71 -8.21 9.73 -5.31
C VAL A 71 -8.32 9.48 -3.81
N SER A 72 -8.19 8.24 -3.39
CA SER A 72 -8.02 7.89 -1.97
C SER A 72 -6.62 7.37 -1.71
N LEU A 73 -6.02 7.78 -0.60
CA LEU A 73 -4.77 7.28 -0.06
C LEU A 73 -5.05 6.54 1.25
N ILE A 74 -5.04 5.21 1.19
CA ILE A 74 -5.29 4.32 2.34
C ILE A 74 -3.96 3.96 2.99
N GLY A 75 -3.82 4.33 4.27
CA GLY A 75 -2.54 4.37 4.97
C GLY A 75 -1.85 5.71 4.74
N TYR A 76 -1.57 6.43 5.82
CA TYR A 76 -0.94 7.74 5.75
C TYR A 76 0.57 7.62 5.54
N GLN A 77 1.02 7.93 4.32
CA GLN A 77 2.43 8.11 3.98
C GLN A 77 2.71 9.62 3.80
N PRO A 78 3.51 10.27 4.66
CA PRO A 78 3.62 11.74 4.68
C PRO A 78 4.07 12.41 3.38
N ALA A 79 4.99 11.79 2.64
CA ALA A 79 5.52 12.36 1.40
C ALA A 79 4.48 12.27 0.27
N MET A 80 3.82 11.13 0.11
CA MET A 80 2.75 10.89 -0.86
C MET A 80 1.55 11.77 -0.56
N ALA A 81 1.10 11.83 0.70
CA ALA A 81 0.01 12.67 1.14
C ALA A 81 0.23 14.14 0.76
N ARG A 82 1.42 14.69 1.08
CA ARG A 82 1.78 16.07 0.74
C ARG A 82 1.83 16.31 -0.77
N SER A 83 2.44 15.40 -1.53
CA SER A 83 2.61 15.56 -2.98
C SER A 83 1.27 15.47 -3.72
N LEU A 84 0.44 14.49 -3.35
CA LEU A 84 -0.91 14.32 -3.89
C LEU A 84 -1.82 15.50 -3.54
N ALA A 85 -1.81 15.96 -2.29
CA ALA A 85 -2.65 17.08 -1.88
C ALA A 85 -2.31 18.37 -2.64
N ARG A 86 -1.02 18.63 -2.89
CA ARG A 86 -0.57 19.77 -3.71
C ARG A 86 -0.96 19.64 -5.18
N ALA A 87 -0.89 18.44 -5.74
CA ALA A 87 -1.18 18.21 -7.16
C ALA A 87 -2.69 18.21 -7.47
N LEU A 88 -3.51 17.64 -6.57
CA LEU A 88 -4.94 17.42 -6.79
C LEU A 88 -5.83 18.48 -6.14
N GLY A 89 -5.36 19.11 -5.07
CA GLY A 89 -6.19 19.94 -4.18
C GLY A 89 -7.08 19.09 -3.25
N GLY A 90 -7.52 19.70 -2.15
CA GLY A 90 -8.13 18.94 -1.05
C GLY A 90 -9.50 18.32 -1.33
N ALA A 91 -10.28 18.86 -2.27
CA ALA A 91 -11.60 18.30 -2.62
C ALA A 91 -11.52 16.97 -3.40
N ARG A 92 -10.34 16.64 -3.93
CA ARG A 92 -10.11 15.49 -4.82
C ARG A 92 -9.32 14.36 -4.15
N LEU A 93 -8.89 14.56 -2.91
CA LEU A 93 -8.08 13.61 -2.17
C LEU A 93 -8.73 13.29 -0.82
N ARG A 94 -8.90 11.99 -0.54
CA ARG A 94 -9.18 11.48 0.81
C ARG A 94 -7.97 10.71 1.32
N ILE A 95 -7.67 10.84 2.59
CA ILE A 95 -6.54 10.16 3.22
C ILE A 95 -7.06 9.46 4.47
N THR A 96 -6.75 8.18 4.64
CA THR A 96 -7.13 7.43 5.83
C THR A 96 -5.91 6.80 6.50
N ASP A 97 -5.99 6.55 7.81
CA ASP A 97 -4.96 5.79 8.52
C ASP A 97 -5.50 5.01 9.71
N MET A 98 -4.86 3.88 10.01
CA MET A 98 -5.19 3.04 11.17
C MET A 98 -4.61 3.60 12.47
N SER A 99 -3.51 4.37 12.42
CA SER A 99 -2.89 4.91 13.63
C SER A 99 -3.68 6.10 14.17
N PRO A 100 -4.18 6.05 15.43
CA PRO A 100 -4.85 7.19 16.04
C PRO A 100 -3.95 8.43 16.16
N ARG A 101 -2.62 8.25 16.07
CA ARG A 101 -1.65 9.35 16.04
C ARG A 101 -1.68 10.14 14.75
N ASN A 102 -2.22 9.58 13.67
CA ASN A 102 -2.31 10.21 12.36
C ASN A 102 -3.69 10.81 12.11
N VAL A 103 -4.74 10.20 12.66
CA VAL A 103 -6.13 10.68 12.52
C VAL A 103 -6.26 12.14 13.00
N GLY A 104 -7.00 12.95 12.24
CA GLY A 104 -7.23 14.38 12.49
C GLY A 104 -6.08 15.30 12.08
N LYS A 105 -4.96 14.77 11.55
CA LYS A 105 -3.89 15.60 11.01
C LYS A 105 -4.34 16.32 9.73
N MET A 106 -3.96 17.58 9.61
CA MET A 106 -4.13 18.35 8.38
C MET A 106 -2.87 18.29 7.51
N VAL A 107 -3.03 17.90 6.26
CA VAL A 107 -1.96 17.79 5.26
C VAL A 107 -2.36 18.63 4.05
N GLU A 108 -1.77 19.82 3.93
CA GLU A 108 -2.05 20.75 2.82
C GLU A 108 -3.56 20.99 2.63
N GLY A 109 -4.32 21.07 3.74
CA GLY A 109 -5.77 21.28 3.75
C GLY A 109 -6.62 20.01 3.70
N VAL A 110 -6.02 18.82 3.65
CA VAL A 110 -6.73 17.53 3.69
C VAL A 110 -6.59 16.89 5.08
N GLU A 111 -7.70 16.51 5.69
CA GLU A 111 -7.70 15.78 6.97
C GLU A 111 -7.38 14.30 6.76
N VAL A 112 -6.60 13.72 7.68
CA VAL A 112 -6.42 12.26 7.75
C VAL A 112 -7.58 11.64 8.54
N GLU A 113 -8.43 10.91 7.84
CA GLU A 113 -9.61 10.23 8.37
C GLU A 113 -9.24 8.92 9.10
N PRO A 114 -10.09 8.42 10.01
CA PRO A 114 -9.87 7.11 10.64
C PRO A 114 -10.09 5.95 9.66
N HIS A 115 -9.42 4.82 9.91
CA HIS A 115 -9.54 3.58 9.14
C HIS A 115 -10.98 3.05 8.98
N SER A 116 -11.90 3.41 9.88
CA SER A 116 -13.33 3.09 9.72
C SER A 116 -13.94 3.68 8.43
N SER A 117 -13.29 4.68 7.84
CA SER A 117 -13.70 5.34 6.60
C SER A 117 -13.09 4.71 5.35
N ASP A 118 -12.18 3.73 5.48
CA ASP A 118 -11.44 3.13 4.36
C ASP A 118 -12.36 2.63 3.24
N GLY A 119 -13.34 1.81 3.59
CA GLY A 119 -14.26 1.23 2.61
C GLY A 119 -15.06 2.30 1.86
N GLU A 120 -15.43 3.39 2.55
CA GLU A 120 -16.12 4.52 1.91
C GLU A 120 -15.18 5.31 0.99
N ALA A 121 -13.95 5.59 1.45
CA ALA A 121 -12.93 6.30 0.67
C ALA A 121 -12.53 5.52 -0.59
N VAL A 122 -12.42 4.18 -0.50
CA VAL A 122 -12.16 3.30 -1.66
C VAL A 122 -13.33 3.32 -2.64
N ARG A 123 -14.59 3.23 -2.17
CA ARG A 123 -15.77 3.29 -3.06
C ARG A 123 -15.97 4.65 -3.72
N TRP A 124 -15.64 5.73 -3.00
CA TRP A 124 -15.74 7.09 -3.49
C TRP A 124 -14.72 7.41 -4.60
N ALA A 125 -13.54 6.80 -4.54
CA ALA A 125 -12.44 7.10 -5.45
C ALA A 125 -12.59 6.46 -6.84
N ASP A 126 -12.05 7.16 -7.84
CA ASP A 126 -11.82 6.61 -9.17
C ASP A 126 -10.49 5.82 -9.19
N LEU A 127 -9.54 6.20 -8.33
CA LEU A 127 -8.28 5.51 -8.06
C LEU A 127 -8.01 5.42 -6.55
N ALA A 128 -7.84 4.21 -6.02
CA ALA A 128 -7.48 3.94 -4.64
C ALA A 128 -6.00 3.53 -4.54
N LEU A 129 -5.19 4.37 -3.90
CA LEU A 129 -3.80 4.09 -3.56
C LEU A 129 -3.76 3.48 -2.17
N VAL A 130 -3.46 2.19 -2.08
CA VAL A 130 -3.59 1.42 -0.83
C VAL A 130 -2.23 0.94 -0.35
N THR A 131 -1.90 1.14 0.92
CA THR A 131 -0.64 0.59 1.46
C THR A 131 -0.59 -0.91 1.25
N SER A 132 0.50 -1.42 0.69
CA SER A 132 0.67 -2.86 0.51
C SER A 132 0.80 -3.64 1.82
N SER A 133 0.92 -2.96 2.97
CA SER A 133 0.86 -3.62 4.28
C SER A 133 -0.49 -4.29 4.56
N VAL A 134 -1.56 -3.93 3.84
CA VAL A 134 -2.88 -4.57 3.98
C VAL A 134 -2.86 -6.08 3.67
N VAL A 135 -1.88 -6.51 2.86
CA VAL A 135 -1.65 -7.93 2.56
C VAL A 135 -1.15 -8.68 3.81
N ALA A 136 -0.23 -8.05 4.55
CA ALA A 136 0.43 -8.67 5.70
C ALA A 136 -0.35 -8.54 7.02
N ASN A 137 -1.20 -7.53 7.17
CA ASN A 137 -2.02 -7.34 8.37
C ASN A 137 -3.44 -7.95 8.24
N GLY A 138 -3.78 -8.52 7.08
CA GLY A 138 -5.07 -9.18 6.85
C GLY A 138 -6.26 -8.27 6.57
N THR A 139 -6.04 -6.98 6.30
CA THR A 139 -7.13 -6.03 6.03
C THR A 139 -7.35 -5.77 4.54
N LEU A 140 -6.71 -6.54 3.64
CA LEU A 140 -6.92 -6.38 2.20
C LEU A 140 -8.38 -6.70 1.82
N ASP A 141 -8.93 -7.80 2.35
CA ASP A 141 -10.27 -8.32 2.01
C ASP A 141 -11.38 -7.29 2.27
N ASP A 142 -11.22 -6.49 3.33
CA ASP A 142 -12.15 -5.40 3.68
C ASP A 142 -12.14 -4.25 2.65
N LEU A 143 -11.06 -4.11 1.88
CA LEU A 143 -10.86 -3.05 0.88
C LEU A 143 -11.23 -3.48 -0.54
N ILE A 144 -11.27 -4.77 -0.85
CA ILE A 144 -11.57 -5.29 -2.20
C ILE A 144 -13.08 -5.28 -2.54
N SER A 145 -13.88 -4.52 -1.78
CA SER A 145 -15.27 -4.24 -2.17
C SER A 145 -15.37 -3.43 -3.48
N ALA A 146 -14.28 -2.80 -3.91
CA ALA A 146 -14.15 -2.16 -5.21
C ALA A 146 -13.41 -3.06 -6.22
N PRO A 147 -13.66 -2.88 -7.53
CA PRO A 147 -12.94 -3.60 -8.58
C PRO A 147 -11.41 -3.40 -8.49
N SER A 148 -10.65 -4.48 -8.67
CA SER A 148 -9.19 -4.50 -8.45
C SER A 148 -8.43 -3.56 -9.37
N GLU A 149 -8.96 -3.22 -10.54
CA GLU A 149 -8.37 -2.27 -11.49
C GLU A 149 -8.30 -0.84 -10.95
N LYS A 150 -9.14 -0.50 -9.96
CA LYS A 150 -9.12 0.80 -9.26
C LYS A 150 -8.09 0.84 -8.14
N ILE A 151 -7.59 -0.31 -7.70
CA ILE A 151 -6.70 -0.42 -6.55
C ILE A 151 -5.26 -0.54 -7.04
N VAL A 152 -4.41 0.34 -6.52
CA VAL A 152 -2.96 0.28 -6.72
C VAL A 152 -2.30 0.18 -5.36
N LEU A 153 -1.64 -0.95 -5.11
CA LEU A 153 -0.91 -1.19 -3.87
C LEU A 153 0.40 -0.40 -3.88
N TYR A 154 0.69 0.43 -2.89
CA TYR A 154 1.99 1.10 -2.79
C TYR A 154 2.90 0.45 -1.74
N GLY A 155 4.19 0.34 -2.06
CA GLY A 155 5.20 -0.27 -1.19
C GLY A 155 5.61 -1.69 -1.59
N VAL A 156 6.63 -2.21 -0.90
CA VAL A 156 7.31 -3.46 -1.29
C VAL A 156 6.56 -4.72 -0.86
N THR A 157 5.75 -4.64 0.19
CA THR A 157 5.03 -5.78 0.77
C THR A 157 4.07 -6.45 -0.22
N GLY A 158 3.63 -5.72 -1.24
CA GLY A 158 2.65 -6.17 -2.22
C GLY A 158 3.25 -6.85 -3.45
N ALA A 159 4.55 -7.17 -3.48
CA ALA A 159 5.19 -7.74 -4.66
C ALA A 159 4.57 -9.09 -5.07
N SER A 160 4.26 -9.95 -4.11
CA SER A 160 3.55 -11.21 -4.37
C SER A 160 2.10 -10.99 -4.79
N ALA A 161 1.41 -9.99 -4.23
CA ALA A 161 0.06 -9.62 -4.64
C ALA A 161 0.01 -9.13 -6.09
N GLU A 162 1.03 -8.39 -6.54
CA GLU A 162 1.19 -8.01 -7.95
C GLU A 162 1.40 -9.24 -8.84
N ALA A 163 2.38 -10.08 -8.51
CA ALA A 163 2.77 -11.21 -9.33
C ALA A 163 1.70 -12.33 -9.40
N LEU A 164 0.94 -12.54 -8.33
CA LEU A 164 0.09 -13.73 -8.16
C LEU A 164 -1.41 -13.40 -8.16
N LEU A 165 -1.82 -12.20 -7.74
CA LEU A 165 -3.22 -11.84 -7.53
C LEU A 165 -3.75 -10.77 -8.51
N GLY A 166 -2.89 -10.29 -9.42
CA GLY A 166 -3.29 -9.35 -10.48
C GLY A 166 -3.48 -7.90 -10.01
N PHE A 167 -3.06 -7.55 -8.79
CA PHE A 167 -3.03 -6.16 -8.35
C PHE A 167 -1.95 -5.36 -9.07
N LYS A 168 -2.20 -4.09 -9.35
CA LYS A 168 -1.14 -3.16 -9.74
C LYS A 168 -0.36 -2.72 -8.50
N ARG A 169 0.95 -2.50 -8.65
CA ARG A 169 1.80 -2.01 -7.55
C ARG A 169 2.60 -0.76 -7.92
N TRP A 170 2.60 0.20 -7.01
CA TRP A 170 3.43 1.40 -7.06
C TRP A 170 4.63 1.27 -6.12
N CYS A 171 5.79 0.93 -6.68
CA CYS A 171 7.07 1.00 -5.95
C CYS A 171 8.26 1.25 -6.89
N PRO A 172 8.26 2.34 -7.68
CA PRO A 172 9.22 2.52 -8.77
C PRO A 172 10.68 2.68 -8.31
N LEU A 173 10.90 3.03 -7.04
CA LEU A 173 12.23 3.23 -6.44
C LEU A 173 12.62 2.13 -5.45
N GLY A 174 11.85 1.05 -5.36
CA GLY A 174 12.28 -0.15 -4.63
C GLY A 174 13.53 -0.78 -5.29
N ARG A 175 14.19 -1.68 -4.58
CA ARG A 175 15.43 -2.36 -5.01
C ARG A 175 15.21 -3.86 -5.15
#